data_AF-A0AAW2RDX6-F1
#
_entry.id   AF-A0AAW2RDX6-F1
#
_cell.length_a   1.000
_cell.length_b   1.000
_cell.length_c   1.000
_cell.angle_alpha   90.00
_cell.angle_beta   90.00
_cell.angle_gamma   90.00
#
_symmetry.space_group_name_H-M   'P 1'
#
loop_
_entity.id
_entity.type
_entity.pdbx_description
1 polymer ?
#
loop_
_entity_poly.entity_id
_entity_poly.type
_entity_poly.pdbx_seq_one_letter_code
_entity_poly.pdbx_strand_id
1 'polypeptide(L)'
;MSKDVTDKVDIEETSQDNSKRKRTSAVWNHFKRIKVEDQKVSGTQELGTQIFSQEETRRELASMVILHDYPLSIVDHIGFRRYSTSLQPRFNMISRNTLKNDILKIYKEQRMKYYNLLEKLKCRIAVTTDMWTSSNSNRGFMAVTGHFIDDHWILQSCILRFAYVPAPHTAEVIADTLVDALMD
;
A
#
# COMPACT_ATOMS: atom_id res chain seq x y z
N MET A 1 -4.57 -53.16 59.79
CA MET A 1 -5.80 -52.69 60.47
C MET A 1 -5.52 -51.24 60.84
N SER A 2 -6.18 -50.22 60.31
CA SER A 2 -7.56 -50.09 59.86
C SER A 2 -7.69 -49.26 58.58
N LYS A 3 -8.85 -49.39 57.96
CA LYS A 3 -9.30 -48.86 56.67
C LYS A 3 -9.79 -47.41 56.74
N ASP A 4 -9.70 -46.75 55.58
CA ASP A 4 -10.57 -45.76 54.93
C ASP A 4 -11.22 -44.63 55.75
N VAL A 5 -11.09 -43.38 55.29
CA VAL A 5 -12.09 -42.71 54.44
C VAL A 5 -11.47 -41.46 53.79
N THR A 6 -11.86 -41.29 52.53
CA THR A 6 -11.57 -40.25 51.53
C THR A 6 -11.94 -38.81 51.93
N ASP A 7 -11.21 -37.84 51.38
CA ASP A 7 -11.84 -36.79 50.57
C ASP A 7 -10.92 -36.37 49.42
N LYS A 8 -11.47 -36.46 48.21
CA LYS A 8 -10.89 -36.02 46.95
C LYS A 8 -11.10 -34.52 46.81
N VAL A 9 -10.06 -33.80 46.44
CA VAL A 9 -10.20 -32.49 45.82
C VAL A 9 -9.45 -32.55 44.49
N ASP A 10 -10.22 -32.65 43.42
CA ASP A 10 -9.76 -32.62 42.05
C ASP A 10 -9.26 -31.20 41.73
N ILE A 11 -7.95 -31.04 41.50
CA ILE A 11 -7.38 -29.81 40.93
C ILE A 11 -7.36 -30.01 39.42
N GLU A 12 -8.36 -29.46 38.72
CA GLU A 12 -8.36 -29.33 37.28
C GLU A 12 -7.22 -28.39 36.84
N GLU A 13 -6.19 -28.94 36.22
CA GLU A 13 -5.27 -28.20 35.36
C GLU A 13 -6.05 -27.68 34.14
N THR A 14 -6.52 -26.43 34.20
CA THR A 14 -6.97 -25.73 32.99
C THR A 14 -5.76 -25.43 32.11
N SER A 15 -5.58 -26.24 31.08
CA SER A 15 -4.68 -25.99 29.96
C SER A 15 -4.92 -24.59 29.40
N GLN A 16 -3.94 -23.70 29.56
CA GLN A 16 -3.89 -22.42 28.85
C GLN A 16 -3.78 -22.70 27.35
N ASP A 17 -4.91 -22.61 26.64
CA ASP A 17 -4.94 -22.56 25.18
C ASP A 17 -4.19 -21.32 24.71
N ASN A 18 -2.95 -21.53 24.30
CA ASN A 18 -2.04 -20.52 23.80
C ASN A 18 -2.39 -20.21 22.33
N SER A 19 -3.65 -19.81 22.10
CA SER A 19 -4.15 -19.43 20.80
C SER A 19 -3.69 -18.01 20.50
N LYS A 20 -2.58 -17.88 19.76
CA LYS A 20 -2.11 -16.62 19.18
C LYS A 20 -3.28 -15.95 18.46
N ARG A 21 -3.69 -14.77 18.95
CA ARG A 21 -4.72 -13.92 18.34
C ARG A 21 -4.45 -13.79 16.84
N LYS A 22 -5.33 -14.35 16.01
CA LYS A 22 -5.27 -14.17 14.56
C LYS A 22 -5.48 -12.69 14.26
N ARG A 23 -4.51 -12.06 13.58
CA ARG A 23 -4.50 -10.63 13.22
C ARG A 23 -5.55 -10.25 12.17
N THR A 24 -6.32 -11.20 11.67
CA THR A 24 -7.38 -10.98 10.68
C THR A 24 -8.67 -11.63 11.15
N SER A 25 -9.76 -10.86 11.11
CA SER A 25 -11.11 -11.35 11.35
C SER A 25 -11.47 -12.47 10.35
N ALA A 26 -12.27 -13.46 10.79
CA ALA A 26 -12.82 -14.50 9.93
C ALA A 26 -13.65 -13.95 8.75
N VAL A 27 -14.04 -12.68 8.81
CA VAL A 27 -14.68 -11.93 7.73
C VAL A 27 -13.84 -11.93 6.45
N TRP A 28 -12.50 -11.93 6.55
CA TRP A 28 -11.61 -11.95 5.39
C TRP A 28 -11.77 -13.21 4.52
N ASN A 29 -12.24 -14.32 5.09
CA ASN A 29 -12.44 -15.57 4.35
C ASN A 29 -13.62 -15.51 3.36
N HIS A 30 -14.52 -14.54 3.51
CA HIS A 30 -15.70 -14.39 2.65
C HIS A 30 -15.46 -13.46 1.45
N PHE A 31 -14.33 -12.74 1.41
CA PHE A 31 -13.97 -11.91 0.28
C PHE A 31 -13.31 -12.75 -0.81
N LYS A 32 -13.87 -12.70 -2.03
CA LYS A 32 -13.24 -13.28 -3.22
C LYS A 32 -12.01 -12.45 -3.56
N ARG A 33 -10.81 -13.04 -3.42
CA ARG A 33 -9.57 -12.48 -4.02
C ARG A 33 -9.70 -12.60 -5.54
N ILE A 34 -9.89 -11.47 -6.23
CA ILE A 34 -9.75 -11.42 -7.67
C ILE A 34 -8.25 -11.47 -7.99
N LYS A 35 -7.83 -12.47 -8.77
CA LYS A 35 -6.53 -12.44 -9.44
C LYS A 35 -6.67 -11.44 -10.58
N VAL A 36 -5.80 -10.43 -10.60
CA VAL A 36 -5.63 -9.61 -11.80
C VAL A 36 -5.03 -10.53 -12.85
N GLU A 37 -5.83 -10.91 -13.84
CA GLU A 37 -5.32 -11.64 -15.01
C GLU A 37 -4.53 -10.65 -15.87
N ASP A 38 -3.26 -10.96 -16.12
CA ASP A 38 -2.48 -10.29 -17.15
C ASP A 38 -3.22 -10.48 -18.48
N GLN A 39 -3.65 -9.37 -19.09
CA GLN A 39 -4.17 -9.40 -20.45
C GLN A 39 -3.06 -9.93 -21.37
N LYS A 40 -3.22 -11.16 -21.84
CA LYS A 40 -2.39 -11.73 -22.91
C LYS A 40 -2.73 -10.98 -24.20
N VAL A 41 -1.95 -9.95 -24.52
CA VAL A 41 -2.04 -9.27 -25.81
C VAL A 41 -1.47 -10.22 -26.87
N SER A 42 -2.34 -11.02 -27.49
CA SER A 42 -2.04 -11.68 -28.76
C SER A 42 -2.25 -10.66 -29.87
N GLY A 43 -1.19 -9.91 -30.17
CA GLY A 43 -1.17 -8.93 -31.26
C GLY A 43 -0.18 -9.38 -32.32
N THR A 44 -0.69 -9.75 -33.50
CA THR A 44 0.10 -9.81 -34.73
C THR A 44 0.71 -8.42 -34.96
N GLN A 45 2.03 -8.28 -34.82
CA GLN A 45 2.70 -6.99 -35.02
C GLN A 45 2.78 -6.68 -36.51
N GLU A 46 1.92 -5.77 -36.97
CA GLU A 46 2.24 -4.95 -38.15
C GLU A 46 3.48 -4.10 -37.81
N LEU A 47 4.47 -4.10 -38.71
CA LEU A 47 5.69 -3.30 -38.62
C LEU A 47 5.39 -1.80 -38.82
N GLY A 48 4.61 -1.22 -37.91
CA GLY A 48 4.51 0.22 -37.77
C GLY A 48 5.81 0.76 -37.17
N THR A 49 6.38 1.80 -37.77
CA THR A 49 7.55 2.49 -37.20
C THR A 49 7.11 3.15 -35.88
N GLN A 50 7.38 2.52 -34.75
CA GLN A 50 7.16 3.11 -33.44
C GLN A 50 8.08 4.32 -33.28
N ILE A 51 7.48 5.52 -33.21
CA ILE A 51 8.20 6.77 -32.96
C ILE A 51 8.57 6.80 -31.48
N PHE A 52 9.86 6.91 -31.18
CA PHE A 52 10.36 7.01 -29.81
C PHE A 52 9.83 8.27 -29.10
N SER A 53 9.23 8.08 -27.92
CA SER A 53 8.84 9.15 -27.01
C SER A 53 9.60 9.07 -25.69
N GLN A 54 10.43 10.08 -25.42
CA GLN A 54 11.16 10.20 -24.16
C GLN A 54 10.22 10.31 -22.95
N GLU A 55 9.10 11.02 -23.09
CA GLU A 55 8.13 11.20 -22.00
C GLU A 55 7.47 9.86 -21.63
N GLU A 56 7.10 9.07 -22.63
CA GLU A 56 6.45 7.77 -22.40
C GLU A 56 7.40 6.79 -21.72
N THR A 57 8.65 6.68 -22.21
CA THR A 57 9.66 5.83 -21.57
C THR A 57 9.96 6.27 -20.12
N ARG A 58 9.94 7.57 -19.83
CA ARG A 58 10.07 8.08 -18.45
C ARG A 58 8.90 7.68 -17.57
N ARG A 59 7.66 7.76 -18.09
CA ARG A 59 6.45 7.35 -17.38
C ARG A 59 6.48 5.85 -17.04
N GLU A 60 6.93 5.03 -17.98
CA GLU A 60 7.11 3.58 -17.75
C GLU A 60 8.22 3.29 -16.75
N LEU A 61 9.36 4.00 -16.81
CA LEU A 61 10.42 3.89 -15.82
C LEU A 61 9.93 4.24 -14.41
N ALA A 62 9.18 5.34 -14.25
CA ALA A 62 8.59 5.71 -12.97
C ALA A 62 7.58 4.67 -12.48
N SER A 63 6.76 4.11 -13.38
CA SER A 63 5.79 3.07 -13.06
C SER A 63 6.47 1.78 -12.61
N MET A 64 7.55 1.37 -13.28
CA MET A 64 8.39 0.23 -12.89
C MET A 64 8.98 0.42 -11.49
N VAL A 65 9.51 1.63 -11.21
CA VAL A 65 10.07 1.95 -9.89
C VAL A 65 9.02 1.88 -8.80
N ILE A 66 7.80 2.38 -9.04
CA ILE A 66 6.69 2.29 -8.10
C ILE A 66 6.26 0.83 -7.89
N LEU A 67 6.08 0.08 -8.98
CA LEU A 67 5.56 -1.28 -8.96
C LEU A 67 6.49 -2.26 -8.22
N HIS A 68 7.79 -2.10 -8.40
CA HIS A 68 8.80 -2.99 -7.85
C HIS A 68 9.55 -2.40 -6.64
N ASP A 69 9.11 -1.25 -6.14
CA ASP A 69 9.75 -0.54 -5.02
C ASP A 69 11.27 -0.38 -5.21
N TYR A 70 11.68 -0.04 -6.43
CA TYR A 70 13.10 0.12 -6.73
C TYR A 70 13.65 1.39 -6.07
N PRO A 71 14.91 1.37 -5.60
CA PRO A 71 15.54 2.58 -5.10
C PRO A 71 15.65 3.60 -6.24
N LEU A 72 15.39 4.87 -5.93
CA LEU A 72 15.52 5.95 -6.92
C LEU A 72 16.92 5.99 -7.55
N SER A 73 17.95 5.50 -6.85
CA SER A 73 19.32 5.40 -7.35
C SER A 73 19.51 4.45 -8.53
N ILE A 74 18.52 3.62 -8.89
CA ILE A 74 18.60 2.73 -10.06
C ILE A 74 19.02 3.48 -11.33
N VAL A 75 18.57 4.72 -11.50
CA VAL A 75 18.92 5.57 -12.67
C VAL A 75 20.38 6.01 -12.68
N ASP A 76 21.09 5.93 -11.56
CA ASP A 76 22.51 6.25 -11.45
C ASP A 76 23.41 5.00 -11.67
N HIS A 77 22.83 3.80 -11.63
CA HIS A 77 23.61 2.57 -11.77
C HIS A 77 24.16 2.41 -13.19
N ILE A 78 25.47 2.26 -13.32
CA ILE A 78 26.17 2.17 -14.62
C ILE A 78 25.61 1.02 -15.47
N GLY A 79 25.35 -0.14 -14.85
CA GLY A 79 24.76 -1.29 -15.54
C GLY A 79 23.38 -1.00 -16.13
N PHE A 80 22.50 -0.34 -15.36
CA PHE A 80 21.17 0.04 -15.80
C PHE A 80 21.21 1.08 -16.94
N ARG A 81 22.14 2.04 -16.87
CA ARG A 81 22.38 3.00 -17.94
C ARG A 81 22.82 2.32 -19.23
N ARG A 82 23.81 1.43 -19.16
CA ARG A 82 24.30 0.66 -20.33
C ARG A 82 23.20 -0.19 -20.94
N TYR A 83 22.42 -0.88 -20.11
CA TYR A 83 21.25 -1.66 -20.55
C TYR A 83 20.24 -0.77 -21.29
N SER A 84 19.84 0.34 -20.69
CA SER A 84 18.84 1.26 -21.26
C SER A 84 19.30 1.86 -22.60
N THR A 85 20.57 2.29 -22.69
CA THR A 85 21.16 2.80 -23.94
C THR A 85 21.23 1.73 -25.02
N SER A 86 21.51 0.47 -24.66
CA SER A 86 21.52 -0.64 -25.61
C SER A 86 20.12 -0.96 -26.17
N LEU A 87 19.06 -0.75 -25.38
CA LEU A 87 17.68 -0.94 -25.83
C LEU A 87 17.20 0.21 -26.71
N GLN A 88 17.49 1.45 -26.31
CA GLN A 88 17.05 2.65 -27.00
C GLN A 88 18.12 3.74 -26.88
N PRO A 89 19.01 3.89 -27.87
CA PRO A 89 20.09 4.89 -27.83
C PRO A 89 19.61 6.33 -27.75
N ARG A 90 18.38 6.63 -28.20
CA ARG A 90 17.78 7.97 -28.12
C ARG A 90 17.25 8.32 -26.73
N PHE A 91 17.19 7.35 -25.81
CA PHE A 91 16.71 7.58 -24.46
C PHE A 91 17.78 8.28 -23.61
N ASN A 92 17.49 9.51 -23.24
CA ASN A 92 18.33 10.27 -22.33
C ASN A 92 18.01 9.87 -20.89
N MET A 93 18.94 9.18 -20.22
CA MET A 93 18.72 8.76 -18.84
C MET A 93 18.50 9.97 -17.92
N ILE A 94 17.49 9.88 -17.07
CA ILE A 94 17.09 10.94 -16.15
C ILE A 94 17.89 10.90 -14.84
N SER A 95 17.83 11.99 -14.07
CA SER A 95 18.38 12.06 -12.72
C SER A 95 17.39 11.52 -11.68
N ARG A 96 17.88 11.19 -10.48
CA ARG A 96 17.03 10.85 -9.32
C ARG A 96 15.95 11.89 -9.04
N ASN A 97 16.29 13.18 -9.14
CA ASN A 97 15.34 14.26 -8.89
C ASN A 97 14.23 14.30 -9.95
N THR A 98 14.58 14.03 -11.20
CA THR A 98 13.60 13.95 -12.29
C THR A 98 12.67 12.75 -12.10
N LEU A 99 13.23 11.58 -11.78
CA LEU A 99 12.43 10.39 -11.48
C LEU A 99 11.48 10.62 -10.30
N LYS A 100 11.96 11.25 -9.21
CA LYS A 100 11.12 11.63 -8.07
C LYS A 100 9.96 12.53 -8.50
N ASN A 101 10.22 13.54 -9.34
CA ASN A 101 9.19 14.44 -9.83
C ASN A 101 8.17 13.72 -10.72
N ASP A 102 8.62 12.77 -11.55
CA ASP A 102 7.74 11.94 -12.39
C ASP A 102 6.83 11.06 -11.53
N ILE A 103 7.37 10.43 -10.48
CA ILE A 103 6.59 9.68 -9.48
C ILE A 103 5.56 10.57 -8.79
N LEU A 104 5.95 11.79 -8.38
CA LEU A 104 5.03 12.75 -7.75
C LEU A 104 3.94 13.23 -8.72
N LYS A 105 4.23 13.35 -10.01
CA LYS A 105 3.24 13.65 -11.05
C LYS A 105 2.22 12.51 -11.15
N ILE A 106 2.69 11.27 -11.23
CA ILE A 106 1.81 10.08 -11.24
C ILE A 106 0.94 10.05 -9.97
N TYR A 107 1.53 10.28 -8.79
CA TYR A 107 0.78 10.35 -7.54
C TYR A 107 -0.33 11.40 -7.59
N LYS A 108 -0.05 12.62 -8.04
CA LYS A 108 -1.05 13.70 -8.15
C LYS A 108 -2.18 13.32 -9.12
N GLU A 109 -1.84 12.75 -10.28
CA GLU A 109 -2.82 12.28 -11.27
C GLU A 109 -3.74 11.21 -10.66
N GLN A 110 -3.17 10.22 -9.96
CA GLN A 110 -3.94 9.14 -9.33
C GLN A 110 -4.77 9.65 -8.15
N ARG A 111 -4.21 10.54 -7.32
CA ARG A 111 -4.93 11.20 -6.22
C ARG A 111 -6.18 11.92 -6.71
N MET A 112 -6.07 12.69 -7.80
CA MET A 112 -7.22 13.38 -8.40
C MET A 112 -8.29 12.42 -8.92
N LYS A 113 -7.88 11.33 -9.60
CA LYS A 113 -8.82 10.28 -10.03
C LYS A 113 -9.55 9.67 -8.83
N TYR A 114 -8.83 9.46 -7.74
CA TYR A 114 -9.37 8.90 -6.51
C TYR A 114 -10.36 9.84 -5.82
N TYR A 115 -10.06 11.14 -5.73
CA TYR A 115 -11.02 12.12 -5.22
C TYR A 115 -12.31 12.14 -6.03
N ASN A 116 -12.19 12.18 -7.35
CA ASN A 116 -13.36 12.17 -8.24
C ASN A 116 -14.20 10.88 -8.10
N LEU A 117 -13.57 9.76 -7.71
CA LEU A 117 -14.27 8.52 -7.37
C LEU A 117 -15.01 8.67 -6.05
N LEU A 118 -14.32 9.10 -4.99
CA LEU A 118 -14.88 9.25 -3.65
C LEU A 118 -16.03 10.25 -3.60
N GLU A 119 -15.94 11.36 -4.33
CA GLU A 119 -17.00 12.39 -4.42
C GLU A 119 -18.31 11.83 -5.00
N LYS A 120 -18.22 10.84 -5.88
CA LYS A 120 -19.39 10.21 -6.52
C LYS A 120 -19.99 9.09 -5.68
N LEU A 121 -19.31 8.65 -4.63
CA LEU A 121 -19.81 7.57 -3.77
C LEU A 121 -21.05 8.04 -3.02
N LYS A 122 -22.13 7.26 -3.12
CA LYS A 122 -23.36 7.46 -2.35
C LYS A 122 -23.35 6.71 -1.01
N CYS A 123 -22.36 5.84 -0.81
CA CYS A 123 -22.20 5.04 0.39
C CYS A 123 -21.39 5.77 1.46
N ARG A 124 -21.49 5.29 2.71
CA ARG A 124 -20.60 5.72 3.78
C ARG A 124 -19.23 5.09 3.60
N ILE A 125 -18.18 5.84 3.93
CA ILE A 125 -16.81 5.36 3.97
C ILE A 125 -16.46 5.09 5.44
N ALA A 126 -16.00 3.89 5.75
CA ALA A 126 -15.42 3.57 7.04
C ALA A 126 -13.93 3.91 7.02
N VAL A 127 -13.48 4.76 7.94
CA VAL A 127 -12.07 5.14 8.06
C VAL A 127 -11.42 4.34 9.18
N THR A 128 -10.25 3.78 8.91
CA THR A 128 -9.39 3.17 9.92
C THR A 128 -8.04 3.89 9.93
N THR A 129 -7.39 3.90 11.08
CA THR A 129 -6.05 4.47 11.24
C THR A 129 -5.13 3.41 11.83
N ASP A 130 -3.97 3.22 11.23
CA ASP A 130 -2.87 2.48 11.84
C ASP A 130 -1.76 3.46 12.20
N MET A 131 -1.23 3.35 13.41
CA MET A 131 -0.19 4.23 13.93
C MET A 131 0.99 3.44 14.46
N TRP A 132 2.18 3.89 14.13
CA TRP A 132 3.42 3.28 14.61
C TRP A 132 4.53 4.32 14.76
N THR A 133 5.52 3.97 15.57
CA THR A 133 6.75 4.75 15.73
C THR A 133 7.87 4.05 14.97
N SER A 134 8.53 4.77 14.07
CA SER A 134 9.72 4.30 13.38
C SER A 134 10.87 4.09 14.37
N SER A 135 11.41 2.87 14.42
CA SER A 135 12.54 2.49 15.29
C SER A 135 13.82 3.30 15.01
N ASN A 136 14.02 3.71 13.76
CA ASN A 136 15.27 4.32 13.31
C ASN A 136 15.31 5.82 13.53
N SER A 137 14.17 6.44 13.81
CA SER A 137 14.05 7.90 13.88
C SER A 137 13.19 8.40 15.03
N ASN A 138 12.59 7.50 15.82
CA ASN A 138 11.58 7.82 16.85
C ASN A 138 10.49 8.76 16.33
N ARG A 139 10.10 8.60 15.07
CA ARG A 139 9.07 9.40 14.39
C ARG A 139 7.76 8.62 14.35
N GLY A 140 6.67 9.25 14.79
CA GLY A 140 5.32 8.71 14.64
C GLY A 140 4.81 8.85 13.21
N PHE A 141 4.15 7.82 12.72
CA PHE A 141 3.44 7.83 11.45
C PHE A 141 2.03 7.30 11.62
N MET A 142 1.11 7.81 10.81
CA MET A 142 -0.27 7.36 10.73
C MET A 142 -0.61 7.04 9.28
N ALA A 143 -1.07 5.81 9.03
CA ALA A 143 -1.74 5.45 7.79
C ALA A 143 -3.25 5.56 7.99
N VAL A 144 -3.89 6.40 7.19
CA VAL A 144 -5.35 6.56 7.15
C VAL A 144 -5.88 5.76 5.97
N THR A 145 -6.74 4.77 6.24
CA THR A 145 -7.29 3.87 5.23
C THR A 145 -8.80 4.04 5.15
N GLY A 146 -9.32 4.24 3.94
CA GLY A 146 -10.76 4.28 3.65
C GLY A 146 -11.25 2.94 3.14
N HIS A 147 -12.39 2.50 3.66
CA HIS A 147 -13.07 1.26 3.27
C HIS A 147 -14.49 1.57 2.83
N PHE A 148 -14.89 1.09 1.65
CA PHE A 148 -16.25 1.27 1.12
C PHE A 148 -16.64 0.12 0.19
N ILE A 149 -17.93 -0.02 -0.09
CA ILE A 149 -18.45 -0.98 -1.06
C ILE A 149 -18.77 -0.22 -2.35
N ASP A 150 -18.22 -0.68 -3.47
CA ASP A 150 -18.47 -0.08 -4.78
C ASP A 150 -19.79 -0.55 -5.42
N ASP A 151 -20.11 -0.01 -6.61
CA ASP A 151 -21.32 -0.35 -7.36
C ASP A 151 -21.38 -1.83 -7.82
N HIS A 152 -20.25 -2.53 -7.81
CA HIS A 152 -20.16 -3.97 -8.11
C HIS A 152 -20.28 -4.83 -6.84
N TRP A 153 -20.61 -4.21 -5.71
CA TRP A 153 -20.70 -4.86 -4.40
C TRP A 153 -19.37 -5.45 -3.90
N ILE A 154 -18.25 -4.82 -4.29
CA ILE A 154 -16.90 -5.23 -3.90
C ILE A 154 -16.38 -4.28 -2.82
N LEU A 155 -15.84 -4.84 -1.73
CA LEU A 155 -15.14 -4.06 -0.71
C LEU A 155 -13.84 -3.51 -1.31
N GLN A 156 -13.76 -2.19 -1.38
CA GLN A 156 -12.55 -1.45 -1.71
C GLN A 156 -11.87 -0.99 -0.43
N SER A 157 -10.53 -1.07 -0.41
CA SER A 157 -9.69 -0.58 0.69
C SER A 157 -8.53 0.20 0.10
N CYS A 158 -8.37 1.46 0.53
CA CYS A 158 -7.40 2.38 -0.04
C CYS A 158 -6.69 3.18 1.04
N ILE A 159 -5.40 3.44 0.85
CA ILE A 159 -4.69 4.40 1.69
C ILE A 159 -5.09 5.80 1.21
N LEU A 160 -5.76 6.56 2.08
CA LEU A 160 -6.15 7.94 1.83
C LEU A 160 -4.97 8.88 2.10
N ARG A 161 -4.27 8.64 3.21
CA ARG A 161 -3.14 9.47 3.64
C ARG A 161 -2.12 8.65 4.40
N PHE A 162 -0.87 9.05 4.22
CA PHE A 162 0.24 8.66 5.08
C PHE A 162 0.78 9.95 5.72
N ALA A 163 0.59 10.11 7.02
CA ALA A 163 0.88 11.33 7.76
C ALA A 163 2.03 11.10 8.74
N TYR A 164 2.88 12.11 8.89
CA TYR A 164 3.81 12.19 10.00
C TYR A 164 3.07 12.75 11.20
N VAL A 165 3.21 12.09 12.36
CA VAL A 165 2.62 12.53 13.62
C VAL A 165 3.76 13.05 14.51
N PRO A 166 3.81 14.34 14.82
CA PRO A 166 4.85 14.89 15.70
C PRO A 166 4.66 14.39 17.14
N ALA A 167 5.75 14.36 17.91
CA ALA A 167 5.68 14.21 19.35
C ALA A 167 5.29 15.56 20.01
N PRO A 168 4.56 15.57 21.14
CA PRO A 168 4.05 14.42 21.88
C PRO A 168 2.81 13.78 21.22
N HIS A 169 2.69 12.45 21.28
CA HIS A 169 1.55 11.71 20.73
C HIS A 169 0.32 11.75 21.66
N THR A 170 -0.17 12.95 21.96
CA THR A 170 -1.39 13.12 22.75
C THR A 170 -2.63 12.84 21.90
N ALA A 171 -3.78 12.66 22.55
CA ALA A 171 -5.05 12.43 21.85
C ALA A 171 -5.41 13.58 20.90
N GLU A 172 -5.10 14.82 21.29
CA GLU A 172 -5.34 16.03 20.51
C GLU A 172 -4.48 16.03 19.24
N VAL A 173 -3.16 15.82 19.34
CA VAL A 173 -2.26 15.80 18.18
C VAL A 173 -2.64 14.71 17.17
N ILE A 174 -3.04 13.55 17.67
CA ILE A 174 -3.51 12.44 16.82
C ILE A 174 -4.82 12.81 16.12
N ALA A 175 -5.78 13.37 16.85
CA ALA A 175 -7.07 13.80 16.29
C ALA A 175 -6.89 14.90 15.23
N ASP A 176 -6.09 15.92 15.52
CA ASP A 176 -5.81 17.01 14.58
C ASP A 176 -5.12 16.47 13.32
N THR A 177 -4.13 15.60 13.47
CA THR A 177 -3.45 14.97 12.32
C THR A 177 -4.42 14.16 11.45
N LEU A 178 -5.37 13.46 12.07
CA LEU A 178 -6.40 12.70 11.35
C LEU A 178 -7.38 13.63 10.62
N VAL A 179 -7.81 14.72 11.25
CA VAL A 179 -8.69 15.71 10.63
C VAL A 179 -7.99 16.37 9.45
N ASP A 180 -6.75 16.84 9.61
CA ASP A 180 -5.94 17.42 8.53
C ASP A 180 -5.76 16.43 7.37
N ALA A 181 -5.51 15.16 7.68
CA ALA A 181 -5.37 14.11 6.69
C ALA A 181 -6.62 13.92 5.82
N LEU A 182 -7.82 14.20 6.36
CA LEU A 182 -9.10 14.03 5.69
C LEU A 182 -9.61 15.31 5.00
N MET A 183 -9.12 16.49 5.39
CA MET A 183 -9.57 17.79 4.87
C MET A 183 -8.65 18.38 3.77
N ASP A 184 -7.45 17.83 3.58
CA ASP A 184 -6.47 18.17 2.51
C ASP A 184 -6.89 17.68 1.11
#